data_AF-A0A849RS33-F1
#
_entry.id   AF-A0A849RS33-F1
#
_cell.length_a   1.000
_cell.length_b   1.000
_cell.length_c   1.000
_cell.angle_alpha   90.00
_cell.angle_beta   90.00
_cell.angle_gamma   90.00
#
_symmetry.space_group_name_H-M   'P 1'
#
loop_
_entity.id
_entity.type
_entity.pdbx_description
1 polymer ?
#
loop_
_entity_poly.entity_id
_entity_poly.type
_entity_poly.pdbx_seq_one_letter_code
_entity_poly.pdbx_strand_id
1 'polypeptide(L)'
;MKKIFMGLVFMIVLFSLAVLIPLHGHAEQMEPSEFSQGVEYTLLMSREDKVCKHMLTLFNQDLAKFGTEKYNEHEEFRSIGWKKETITRMEGDREVTDFVETAHFDIDNDEKIDLVFRLTGPMGGYDRDTLYIFPSRRPSEKRWTLMEIAHSPGRISHDGYFLLSQSGAEKNKKMGTIPSMASISRLEPFVLEGTVYVGMRPLYELASGTDPVVEFSKVFVITKYREGKYGGGPDPNEKETGKREDVCYLKVRTKPYIPGGQ
;
A
#
# COMPACT_ATOMS: atom_id res chain seq x y z
N MET A 1 -47.50 58.45 30.38
CA MET A 1 -48.01 57.92 31.66
C MET A 1 -47.74 56.42 31.72
N LYS A 2 -47.05 55.99 32.79
CA LYS A 2 -47.18 54.74 33.61
C LYS A 2 -47.48 53.41 32.87
N LYS A 3 -46.52 52.47 32.79
CA LYS A 3 -46.15 51.38 33.75
C LYS A 3 -47.29 50.42 34.10
N ILE A 4 -47.07 49.11 33.88
CA ILE A 4 -47.29 47.92 34.76
C ILE A 4 -46.67 46.72 33.97
N PHE A 5 -45.60 46.02 34.38
CA PHE A 5 -45.33 45.06 35.49
C PHE A 5 -45.84 43.62 35.28
N MET A 6 -45.04 42.65 35.79
CA MET A 6 -45.19 41.17 35.86
C MET A 6 -44.84 40.42 34.56
N GLY A 7 -43.82 39.57 34.48
CA GLY A 7 -43.14 38.75 35.48
C GLY A 7 -43.64 37.31 35.37
N LEU A 8 -42.77 36.35 35.01
CA LEU A 8 -42.59 35.03 35.63
C LEU A 8 -41.77 34.09 34.72
N VAL A 9 -40.54 33.79 35.15
CA VAL A 9 -39.86 32.49 35.17
C VAL A 9 -40.23 31.48 34.07
N PHE A 10 -39.31 31.22 33.14
CA PHE A 10 -39.24 29.91 32.47
C PHE A 10 -37.82 29.37 32.48
N MET A 11 -37.73 28.11 32.91
CA MET A 11 -36.54 27.34 33.25
C MET A 11 -35.44 27.36 32.17
N ILE A 12 -34.22 27.60 32.63
CA ILE A 12 -33.00 27.16 31.95
C ILE A 12 -32.93 25.64 32.14
N VAL A 13 -33.35 24.88 31.14
CA VAL A 13 -32.99 23.46 31.03
C VAL A 13 -31.63 23.40 30.36
N LEU A 14 -30.59 23.32 31.18
CA LEU A 14 -29.25 22.88 30.78
C LEU A 14 -29.34 21.41 30.36
N PHE A 15 -29.63 21.16 29.09
CA PHE A 15 -29.37 19.87 28.46
C PHE A 15 -27.85 19.75 28.32
N SER A 16 -27.20 19.16 29.33
CA SER A 16 -25.87 18.60 29.20
C SER A 16 -25.96 17.41 28.25
N LEU A 17 -25.97 17.71 26.95
CA LEU A 17 -25.71 16.73 25.91
C LEU A 17 -24.22 16.39 26.02
N ALA A 18 -23.90 15.41 26.87
CA ALA A 18 -22.62 14.73 26.83
C ALA A 18 -22.56 14.02 25.47
N VAL A 19 -22.01 14.72 24.48
CA VAL A 19 -21.62 14.11 23.21
C VAL A 19 -20.54 13.10 23.57
N LEU A 20 -20.93 11.84 23.69
CA LEU A 20 -20.05 10.69 23.63
C LEU A 20 -19.41 10.71 22.24
N ILE A 21 -18.33 11.47 22.10
CA ILE A 21 -17.44 11.35 20.94
C ILE A 21 -16.80 9.97 21.10
N PRO A 22 -17.06 9.01 20.20
CA PRO A 22 -16.30 7.78 20.21
C PRO A 22 -14.83 8.16 20.00
N LEU A 23 -14.00 7.90 21.01
CA LEU A 23 -12.55 7.87 20.92
C LEU A 23 -12.18 6.85 19.84
N HIS A 24 -12.18 7.28 18.58
CA HIS A 24 -11.47 6.59 17.53
C HIS A 24 -10.01 6.69 17.92
N GLY A 25 -9.44 5.58 18.40
CA GLY A 25 -8.01 5.45 18.54
C GLY A 25 -7.39 5.74 17.18
N HIS A 26 -6.96 6.98 16.99
CA HIS A 26 -6.06 7.32 15.92
C HIS A 26 -4.80 6.52 16.24
N ALA A 27 -4.42 5.62 15.34
CA ALA A 27 -3.07 5.08 15.38
C ALA A 27 -2.14 6.29 15.38
N GLU A 28 -1.46 6.54 16.50
CA GLU A 28 -0.47 7.60 16.58
C GLU A 28 0.62 7.26 15.58
N GLN A 29 0.64 8.03 14.50
CA GLN A 29 1.73 8.02 13.54
C GLN A 29 2.94 8.60 14.28
N MET A 30 4.00 7.79 14.44
CA MET A 30 5.23 8.23 15.12
C MET A 30 5.77 9.50 14.47
N GLU A 31 6.35 10.39 15.28
CA GLU A 31 6.98 11.61 14.78
C GLU A 31 8.33 11.28 14.12
N PRO A 32 8.73 11.95 13.01
CA PRO A 32 9.99 11.72 12.30
C PRO A 32 11.26 11.66 13.17
N SER A 33 11.28 12.36 14.32
CA SER A 33 12.40 12.34 15.27
C SER A 33 12.49 11.06 16.11
N GLU A 34 11.37 10.37 16.36
CA GLU A 34 11.30 9.09 17.08
C GLU A 34 11.83 7.93 16.22
N PHE A 35 11.86 8.09 14.89
CA PHE A 35 12.45 7.12 13.95
C PHE A 35 13.97 7.05 14.02
N SER A 36 14.63 8.11 14.48
CA SER A 36 16.09 8.22 14.46
C SER A 36 16.80 7.26 15.42
N GLN A 37 16.08 6.53 16.28
CA GLN A 37 16.66 5.61 17.26
C GLN A 37 16.04 4.20 17.18
N GLY A 38 16.56 3.39 16.25
CA GLY A 38 16.42 1.94 16.28
C GLY A 38 15.31 1.34 15.42
N VAL A 39 14.88 2.06 14.38
CA VAL A 39 14.03 1.51 13.31
C VAL A 39 14.93 1.05 12.16
N GLU A 40 14.91 -0.25 11.87
CA GLU A 40 15.66 -0.85 10.77
C GLU A 40 14.83 -1.94 10.09
N TYR A 41 14.97 -2.08 8.78
CA TYR A 41 14.58 -3.31 8.10
C TYR A 41 15.51 -4.45 8.52
N THR A 42 14.89 -5.61 8.64
CA THR A 42 15.55 -6.90 8.82
C THR A 42 15.08 -7.85 7.73
N LEU A 43 16.00 -8.67 7.21
CA LEU A 43 15.67 -9.72 6.26
C LEU A 43 15.09 -10.92 7.03
N LEU A 44 13.83 -11.26 6.76
CA LEU A 44 13.18 -12.44 7.35
C LEU A 44 13.51 -13.71 6.58
N MET A 45 13.44 -13.63 5.25
CA MET A 45 13.67 -14.75 4.36
C MET A 45 14.08 -14.23 2.99
N SER A 46 14.98 -14.97 2.33
CA SER A 46 15.42 -14.72 0.97
C SER A 46 15.51 -16.04 0.21
N ARG A 47 15.18 -16.01 -1.08
CA ARG A 47 15.57 -17.06 -2.03
C ARG A 47 16.80 -16.69 -2.86
N GLU A 48 17.20 -15.42 -2.89
CA GLU A 48 18.39 -14.93 -3.60
C GLU A 48 19.02 -13.74 -2.89
N ASP A 49 20.31 -13.82 -2.58
CA ASP A 49 20.95 -12.93 -1.62
C ASP A 49 21.24 -11.53 -2.16
N LYS A 50 21.47 -11.39 -3.48
CA LYS A 50 22.00 -10.13 -4.02
C LYS A 50 21.00 -8.98 -3.96
N VAL A 51 19.82 -9.16 -4.55
CA VAL A 51 18.76 -8.13 -4.56
C VAL A 51 18.28 -7.83 -3.14
N CYS A 52 18.11 -8.86 -2.30
CA CYS A 52 17.63 -8.67 -0.94
C CYS A 52 18.62 -7.87 -0.09
N LYS A 53 19.93 -8.17 -0.15
CA LYS A 53 20.96 -7.42 0.59
C LYS A 53 21.10 -6.00 0.08
N HIS A 54 21.01 -5.79 -1.23
CA HIS A 54 21.06 -4.47 -1.86
C HIS A 54 19.91 -3.59 -1.36
N MET A 55 18.68 -4.07 -1.52
CA MET A 55 17.49 -3.32 -1.12
C MET A 55 17.39 -3.11 0.39
N LEU A 56 17.78 -4.11 1.19
CA LEU A 56 17.89 -3.97 2.65
C LEU A 56 18.84 -2.83 3.04
N THR A 57 20.00 -2.79 2.41
CA THR A 57 21.02 -1.76 2.67
C THR A 57 20.50 -0.37 2.28
N LEU A 58 19.93 -0.27 1.08
CA LEU A 58 19.36 0.97 0.55
C LEU A 58 18.25 1.51 1.45
N PHE A 59 17.27 0.69 1.83
CA PHE A 59 16.17 1.14 2.69
C PHE A 59 16.65 1.50 4.10
N ASN A 60 17.62 0.79 4.67
CA ASN A 60 18.17 1.16 5.98
C ASN A 60 18.97 2.47 5.94
N GLN A 61 19.66 2.76 4.83
CA GLN A 61 20.31 4.06 4.64
C GLN A 61 19.27 5.19 4.54
N ASP A 62 18.18 4.97 3.83
CA ASP A 62 17.08 5.93 3.74
C ASP A 62 16.41 6.17 5.09
N LEU A 63 16.10 5.11 5.83
CA LEU A 63 15.53 5.23 7.18
C LEU A 63 16.47 6.02 8.11
N ALA A 64 17.77 5.71 8.10
CA ALA A 64 18.75 6.40 8.93
C ALA A 64 18.89 7.89 8.57
N LYS A 65 18.77 8.25 7.28
CA LYS A 65 18.97 9.61 6.80
C LYS A 65 17.71 10.46 6.79
N PHE A 66 16.56 9.86 6.50
CA PHE A 66 15.31 10.56 6.20
C PHE A 66 14.11 10.10 7.04
N GLY A 67 14.25 9.01 7.81
CA GLY A 67 13.15 8.37 8.53
C GLY A 67 12.13 7.65 7.63
N THR A 68 12.36 7.62 6.32
CA THR A 68 11.49 6.98 5.33
C THR A 68 12.24 6.72 4.03
N GLU A 69 11.80 5.74 3.26
CA GLU A 69 12.29 5.37 1.94
C GLU A 69 12.11 6.52 0.96
N LYS A 70 13.14 6.78 0.15
CA LYS A 70 13.15 7.84 -0.85
C LYS A 70 13.36 7.24 -2.23
N TYR A 71 12.34 6.55 -2.75
CA TYR A 71 12.39 5.90 -4.08
C TYR A 71 12.92 6.83 -5.19
N ASN A 72 12.48 8.08 -5.21
CA ASN A 72 12.91 9.06 -6.21
C ASN A 72 14.38 9.51 -6.11
N GLU A 73 15.10 9.17 -5.04
CA GLU A 73 16.54 9.47 -4.91
C GLU A 73 17.43 8.36 -5.49
N HIS A 74 16.87 7.18 -5.72
CA HIS A 74 17.61 5.99 -6.15
C HIS A 74 17.49 5.77 -7.66
N GLU A 75 18.55 5.26 -8.28
CA GLU A 75 18.59 5.04 -9.74
C GLU A 75 17.66 3.90 -10.15
N GLU A 76 17.58 2.87 -9.32
CA GLU A 76 16.81 1.64 -9.51
C GLU A 76 15.33 1.95 -9.79
N PHE A 77 14.74 2.86 -9.02
CA PHE A 77 13.34 3.25 -9.17
C PHE A 77 13.14 4.30 -10.26
N ARG A 78 14.06 5.27 -10.39
CA ARG A 78 13.99 6.32 -11.43
C ARG A 78 14.14 5.78 -12.84
N SER A 79 14.77 4.62 -13.00
CA SER A 79 14.92 3.95 -14.29
C SER A 79 13.56 3.62 -14.96
N ILE A 80 12.49 3.47 -14.16
CA ILE A 80 11.13 3.32 -14.67
C ILE A 80 10.54 4.71 -14.95
N GLY A 81 10.51 5.09 -16.22
CA GLY A 81 10.01 6.38 -16.68
C GLY A 81 8.48 6.49 -16.68
N TRP A 82 7.88 6.61 -15.48
CA TRP A 82 6.45 6.83 -15.31
C TRP A 82 5.99 8.15 -15.96
N LYS A 83 4.86 8.10 -16.67
CA LYS A 83 4.21 9.24 -17.31
C LYS A 83 2.76 9.31 -16.89
N LYS A 84 2.25 10.51 -16.65
CA LYS A 84 0.81 10.70 -16.42
C LYS A 84 0.07 10.64 -17.75
N GLU A 85 -0.92 9.77 -17.83
CA GLU A 85 -1.84 9.69 -18.96
C GLU A 85 -3.27 9.94 -18.51
N THR A 86 -4.07 10.44 -19.45
CA THR A 86 -5.47 10.73 -19.26
C THR A 86 -6.32 9.55 -19.70
N ILE A 87 -7.24 9.11 -18.84
CA ILE A 87 -8.19 8.04 -19.13
C ILE A 87 -9.62 8.55 -19.03
N THR A 88 -10.57 7.78 -19.55
CA THR A 88 -12.00 8.08 -19.40
C THR A 88 -12.72 6.99 -18.66
N ARG A 89 -13.71 7.39 -17.86
CA ARG A 89 -14.64 6.48 -17.20
C ARG A 89 -16.04 7.06 -17.22
N MET A 90 -17.04 6.20 -17.16
CA MET A 90 -18.44 6.62 -17.08
C MET A 90 -18.86 6.75 -15.60
N GLU A 91 -19.52 7.86 -15.26
CA GLU A 91 -20.26 8.06 -14.02
C GLU A 91 -21.74 8.19 -14.35
N GLY A 92 -22.47 7.08 -14.29
CA GLY A 92 -23.80 7.00 -14.89
C GLY A 92 -23.71 7.25 -16.40
N ASP A 93 -24.43 8.27 -16.89
CA ASP A 93 -24.43 8.65 -18.30
C ASP A 93 -23.35 9.69 -18.67
N ARG A 94 -22.54 10.14 -17.70
CA ARG A 94 -21.52 11.17 -17.92
C ARG A 94 -20.14 10.57 -18.12
N GLU A 95 -19.45 10.99 -19.17
CA GLU A 95 -18.01 10.73 -19.34
C GLU A 95 -17.19 11.66 -18.44
N VAL A 96 -16.32 11.06 -17.62
CA VAL A 96 -15.41 11.74 -16.71
C VAL A 96 -13.98 11.40 -17.10
N THR A 97 -13.12 12.41 -17.01
CA THR A 97 -11.70 12.29 -17.30
C THR A 97 -10.93 12.10 -16.00
N ASP A 98 -10.05 11.10 -15.98
CA ASP A 98 -9.21 10.76 -14.83
C ASP A 98 -7.74 10.64 -15.26
N PHE A 99 -6.84 10.42 -14.30
CA PHE A 99 -5.41 10.28 -14.55
C PHE A 99 -4.86 8.96 -14.02
N VAL A 100 -3.92 8.39 -14.76
CA VAL A 100 -3.16 7.19 -14.39
C VAL A 100 -1.69 7.40 -14.68
N GLU A 101 -0.82 6.61 -14.07
CA GLU A 101 0.58 6.55 -14.48
C GLU A 101 0.79 5.39 -15.46
N THR A 102 1.61 5.59 -16.50
CA THR A 102 1.99 4.58 -17.49
C THR A 102 3.50 4.50 -17.60
N ALA A 103 4.02 3.30 -17.81
CA ALA A 103 5.42 3.06 -18.11
C ALA A 103 5.56 1.87 -19.06
N HIS A 104 6.70 1.82 -19.76
CA HIS A 104 7.03 0.74 -20.68
C HIS A 104 8.30 0.04 -20.21
N PHE A 105 8.18 -1.21 -19.80
CA PHE A 105 9.30 -2.02 -19.32
C PHE A 105 8.93 -3.51 -19.34
N ASP A 106 9.94 -4.37 -19.27
CA ASP A 106 9.81 -5.82 -19.25
C ASP A 106 9.50 -6.31 -17.82
N ILE A 107 8.22 -6.32 -17.43
CA ILE A 107 7.83 -6.54 -16.03
C ILE A 107 7.98 -8.00 -15.58
N ASP A 108 7.93 -8.97 -16.50
CA ASP A 108 8.13 -10.40 -16.25
C ASP A 108 9.47 -10.93 -16.76
N ASN A 109 10.39 -10.04 -17.15
CA ASN A 109 11.75 -10.38 -17.55
C ASN A 109 11.78 -11.43 -18.68
N ASP A 110 10.93 -11.30 -19.70
CA ASP A 110 10.84 -12.19 -20.86
C ASP A 110 11.49 -11.61 -22.14
N GLU A 111 12.23 -10.51 -21.98
CA GLU A 111 12.87 -9.70 -23.02
C GLU A 111 11.90 -8.95 -23.93
N LYS A 112 10.59 -8.93 -23.61
CA LYS A 112 9.60 -8.10 -24.30
C LYS A 112 9.15 -6.95 -23.43
N ILE A 113 8.96 -5.80 -24.06
CA ILE A 113 8.51 -4.60 -23.36
C ILE A 113 6.98 -4.62 -23.23
N ASP A 114 6.51 -4.45 -22.00
CA ASP A 114 5.09 -4.36 -21.68
C ASP A 114 4.66 -2.93 -21.44
N LEU A 115 3.38 -2.66 -21.70
CA LEU A 115 2.73 -1.44 -21.25
C LEU A 115 2.11 -1.70 -19.88
N VAL A 116 2.57 -0.95 -18.87
CA VAL A 116 2.11 -1.07 -17.50
C VAL A 116 1.41 0.20 -17.08
N PHE A 117 0.18 0.06 -16.58
CA PHE A 117 -0.58 1.12 -15.93
C PHE A 117 -0.47 0.96 -14.42
N ARG A 118 -0.15 2.03 -13.70
CA ARG A 118 -0.34 2.12 -12.25
C ARG A 118 -1.58 2.95 -11.97
N LEU A 119 -2.56 2.30 -11.34
CA LEU A 119 -3.75 2.96 -10.81
C LEU A 119 -3.60 3.07 -9.30
N THR A 120 -3.56 4.31 -8.82
CA THR A 120 -3.57 4.61 -7.38
C THR A 120 -4.99 5.00 -6.99
N GLY A 121 -5.58 4.28 -6.04
CA GLY A 121 -6.93 4.53 -5.57
C GLY A 121 -7.01 4.59 -4.04
N PRO A 122 -7.90 5.42 -3.47
CA PRO A 122 -8.06 5.50 -2.04
C PRO A 122 -8.76 4.25 -1.48
N MET A 123 -8.26 3.72 -0.38
CA MET A 123 -8.83 2.62 0.38
C MET A 123 -8.70 2.93 1.88
N GLY A 124 -9.83 3.22 2.53
CA GLY A 124 -9.86 3.55 3.97
C GLY A 124 -8.97 4.73 4.37
N GLY A 125 -8.84 5.74 3.51
CA GLY A 125 -8.02 6.94 3.76
C GLY A 125 -6.57 6.86 3.29
N TYR A 126 -6.18 5.75 2.64
CA TYR A 126 -4.81 5.51 2.18
C TYR A 126 -4.75 5.20 0.68
N ASP A 127 -3.61 5.50 0.05
CA ASP A 127 -3.40 5.24 -1.37
C ASP A 127 -2.92 3.81 -1.63
N ARG A 128 -3.72 3.04 -2.34
CA ARG A 128 -3.39 1.69 -2.81
C ARG A 128 -3.02 1.69 -4.28
N ASP A 129 -1.94 0.99 -4.63
CA ASP A 129 -1.59 0.79 -6.03
C ASP A 129 -2.12 -0.53 -6.59
N THR A 130 -2.47 -0.53 -7.86
CA THR A 130 -2.66 -1.73 -8.68
C THR A 130 -1.94 -1.54 -10.00
N LEU A 131 -1.15 -2.52 -10.40
CA LEU A 131 -0.50 -2.55 -11.71
C LEU A 131 -1.35 -3.38 -12.67
N TYR A 132 -1.71 -2.79 -13.80
CA TYR A 132 -2.42 -3.45 -14.91
C TYR A 132 -1.46 -3.56 -16.09
N ILE A 133 -1.33 -4.75 -16.65
CA ILE A 133 -0.23 -5.12 -17.54
C ILE A 133 -0.80 -5.57 -18.89
N PHE A 134 -0.28 -4.98 -19.97
CA PHE A 134 -0.61 -5.32 -21.34
C PHE A 134 0.66 -5.86 -22.05
N PRO A 135 0.78 -7.19 -22.15
CA PRO A 135 1.95 -7.82 -22.72
C PRO A 135 2.24 -7.39 -24.15
N SER A 136 3.50 -7.06 -24.44
CA SER A 136 3.97 -6.73 -25.80
C SER A 136 3.16 -5.65 -26.53
N ARG A 137 2.46 -4.78 -25.79
CA ARG A 137 1.59 -3.76 -26.37
C ARG A 137 2.37 -2.46 -26.55
N ARG A 138 2.34 -1.92 -27.76
CA ARG A 138 2.92 -0.60 -28.05
C ARG A 138 2.00 0.50 -27.54
N PRO A 139 2.54 1.68 -27.18
CA PRO A 139 1.72 2.84 -26.89
C PRO A 139 0.88 3.15 -28.13
N SER A 140 -0.45 3.11 -27.97
CA SER A 140 -1.38 3.51 -29.01
C SER A 140 -1.77 4.96 -28.79
N GLU A 141 -1.97 5.74 -29.86
CA GLU A 141 -2.57 7.08 -29.80
C GLU A 141 -4.06 7.08 -29.34
N LYS A 142 -4.60 5.89 -29.04
CA LYS A 142 -5.96 5.71 -28.56
C LYS A 142 -6.10 6.23 -27.13
N ARG A 143 -7.20 6.94 -26.87
CA ARG A 143 -7.66 7.28 -25.51
C ARG A 143 -8.10 6.01 -24.78
N TRP A 144 -7.54 5.75 -23.61
CA TRP A 144 -7.85 4.58 -22.79
C TRP A 144 -9.07 4.81 -21.91
N THR A 145 -9.90 3.79 -21.75
CA THR A 145 -10.96 3.78 -20.74
C THR A 145 -10.50 3.03 -19.48
N LEU A 146 -11.03 3.41 -18.31
CA LEU A 146 -10.81 2.68 -17.06
C LEU A 146 -11.26 1.22 -17.20
N MET A 147 -12.36 0.99 -17.92
CA MET A 147 -12.87 -0.36 -18.19
C MET A 147 -11.86 -1.20 -18.96
N GLU A 148 -11.24 -0.68 -20.01
CA GLU A 148 -10.21 -1.42 -20.75
C GLU A 148 -9.00 -1.74 -19.87
N ILE A 149 -8.55 -0.79 -19.04
CA ILE A 149 -7.43 -1.00 -18.11
C ILE A 149 -7.78 -2.06 -17.08
N ALA A 150 -8.97 -1.99 -16.48
CA ALA A 150 -9.43 -2.96 -15.48
C ALA A 150 -9.56 -4.40 -16.03
N HIS A 151 -9.74 -4.53 -17.36
CA HIS A 151 -9.77 -5.82 -18.07
C HIS A 151 -8.40 -6.18 -18.69
N SER A 152 -7.30 -5.63 -18.17
CA SER A 152 -5.97 -6.02 -18.64
C SER A 152 -5.74 -7.53 -18.48
N PRO A 153 -4.95 -8.13 -19.40
CA PRO A 153 -4.64 -9.56 -19.34
C PRO A 153 -3.73 -9.93 -18.15
N GLY A 154 -2.94 -8.98 -17.63
CA GLY A 154 -2.12 -9.17 -16.42
C GLY A 154 -2.46 -8.14 -15.35
N ARG A 155 -2.40 -8.54 -14.08
CA ARG A 155 -2.62 -7.66 -12.93
C ARG A 155 -1.70 -8.03 -11.77
N ILE A 156 -1.15 -7.03 -11.09
CA ILE A 156 -0.50 -7.18 -9.79
C ILE A 156 -1.24 -6.25 -8.81
N SER A 157 -1.84 -6.84 -7.79
CA SER A 157 -2.38 -6.12 -6.64
C SER A 157 -1.99 -6.85 -5.35
N HIS A 158 -2.12 -6.17 -4.22
CA HIS A 158 -1.78 -6.72 -2.91
C HIS A 158 -3.01 -6.64 -2.01
N ASP A 159 -4.12 -7.28 -2.41
CA ASP A 159 -5.43 -7.21 -1.72
C ASP A 159 -5.65 -8.34 -0.68
N GLY A 160 -4.58 -9.07 -0.35
CA GLY A 160 -4.60 -10.41 0.20
C GLY A 160 -5.00 -10.69 1.67
N TYR A 161 -5.59 -9.75 2.40
CA TYR A 161 -5.99 -10.00 3.79
C TYR A 161 -7.44 -9.63 4.08
N PHE A 162 -8.07 -8.81 3.25
CA PHE A 162 -9.45 -8.36 3.47
C PHE A 162 -10.48 -9.50 3.36
N LEU A 163 -10.25 -10.51 2.53
CA LEU A 163 -11.23 -11.58 2.29
C LEU A 163 -11.26 -12.68 3.36
N LEU A 164 -10.15 -12.90 4.08
CA LEU A 164 -10.08 -13.89 5.16
C LEU A 164 -10.81 -13.43 6.43
N SER A 165 -10.84 -12.13 6.73
CA SER A 165 -11.58 -11.61 7.89
C SER A 165 -13.10 -11.66 7.71
N GLN A 166 -13.59 -11.63 6.45
CA GLN A 166 -15.03 -11.72 6.17
C GLN A 166 -15.55 -13.16 6.04
N SER A 167 -14.72 -14.09 5.56
CA SER A 167 -15.15 -15.48 5.30
C SER A 167 -15.11 -16.38 6.54
N GLY A 168 -14.38 -16.01 7.59
CA GLY A 168 -14.24 -16.77 8.84
C GLY A 168 -15.02 -16.25 10.04
N ALA A 169 -15.83 -15.19 9.89
CA ALA A 169 -16.58 -14.60 11.00
C ALA A 169 -17.78 -15.48 11.42
N GLU A 170 -17.48 -16.53 12.19
CA GLU A 170 -18.43 -17.09 13.14
C GLU A 170 -18.99 -15.96 14.01
N LYS A 171 -20.32 -15.87 14.03
CA LYS A 171 -21.16 -14.75 14.48
C LYS A 171 -20.98 -14.24 15.92
N ASN A 172 -19.96 -14.61 16.69
CA ASN A 172 -19.98 -14.48 18.16
C ASN A 172 -18.68 -14.03 18.85
N LYS A 173 -17.86 -13.16 18.27
CA LYS A 173 -16.85 -12.43 19.08
C LYS A 173 -16.82 -10.95 18.77
N LYS A 174 -16.82 -10.16 19.86
CA LYS A 174 -16.71 -8.70 19.87
C LYS A 174 -15.71 -8.24 18.82
N MET A 175 -16.24 -7.60 17.79
CA MET A 175 -15.51 -7.07 16.65
C MET A 175 -14.58 -5.97 17.16
N GLY A 176 -13.29 -6.27 17.28
CA GLY A 176 -12.26 -5.25 17.39
C GLY A 176 -12.30 -4.41 16.11
N THR A 177 -12.40 -3.09 16.26
CA THR A 177 -12.72 -2.08 15.25
C THR A 177 -11.62 -1.78 14.23
N ILE A 178 -10.68 -2.69 13.99
CA ILE A 178 -9.60 -2.47 13.02
C ILE A 178 -9.88 -3.39 11.82
N PRO A 179 -10.27 -2.84 10.65
CA PRO A 179 -10.37 -3.64 9.44
C PRO A 179 -9.02 -4.32 9.20
N SER A 180 -8.99 -5.50 8.56
CA SER A 180 -7.73 -6.09 8.11
C SER A 180 -7.16 -5.28 6.93
N MET A 181 -6.77 -4.03 7.20
CA MET A 181 -6.03 -3.09 6.36
C MET A 181 -4.62 -3.60 6.06
N ALA A 182 -4.31 -4.78 6.57
CA ALA A 182 -3.12 -5.58 6.36
C ALA A 182 -2.76 -5.84 4.88
N SER A 183 -3.68 -5.55 3.97
CA SER A 183 -3.56 -5.75 2.53
C SER A 183 -3.72 -4.48 1.73
N ILE A 184 -3.09 -3.40 2.17
CA ILE A 184 -2.95 -2.20 1.34
C ILE A 184 -1.46 -1.95 1.17
N SER A 185 -1.01 -2.00 -0.07
CA SER A 185 0.39 -1.76 -0.40
C SER A 185 0.55 -0.76 -1.52
N ARG A 186 1.67 -0.05 -1.44
CA ARG A 186 2.29 0.64 -2.58
C ARG A 186 3.04 -0.39 -3.41
N LEU A 187 2.96 -0.25 -4.72
CA LEU A 187 3.66 -1.12 -5.67
C LEU A 187 4.73 -0.30 -6.36
N GLU A 188 5.98 -0.62 -6.05
CA GLU A 188 7.16 0.10 -6.54
C GLU A 188 8.01 -0.83 -7.39
N PRO A 189 7.76 -0.89 -8.72
CA PRO A 189 8.67 -1.53 -9.65
C PRO A 189 10.01 -0.80 -9.72
N PHE A 190 11.09 -1.55 -9.85
CA PHE A 190 12.45 -1.03 -9.99
C PHE A 190 13.33 -1.96 -10.82
N VAL A 191 14.41 -1.41 -11.36
CA VAL A 191 15.41 -2.16 -12.13
C VAL A 191 16.68 -2.28 -11.33
N LEU A 192 17.19 -3.50 -11.17
CA LEU A 192 18.52 -3.76 -10.62
C LEU A 192 19.29 -4.65 -11.59
N GLU A 193 20.41 -4.14 -12.09
CA GLU A 193 21.29 -4.86 -13.03
C GLU A 193 20.55 -5.41 -14.26
N GLY A 194 19.62 -4.62 -14.80
CA GLY A 194 18.81 -4.99 -15.96
C GLY A 194 17.67 -5.96 -15.68
N THR A 195 17.47 -6.39 -14.43
CA THR A 195 16.32 -7.20 -14.02
C THR A 195 15.26 -6.33 -13.34
N VAL A 196 14.00 -6.52 -13.72
CA VAL A 196 12.85 -5.84 -13.12
C VAL A 196 12.33 -6.62 -11.92
N TYR A 197 12.15 -5.91 -10.81
CA TYR A 197 11.54 -6.38 -9.59
C TYR A 197 10.34 -5.51 -9.23
N VAL A 198 9.44 -6.05 -8.40
CA VAL A 198 8.33 -5.30 -7.80
C VAL A 198 8.45 -5.35 -6.29
N GLY A 199 8.59 -4.19 -5.67
CA GLY A 199 8.44 -4.02 -4.23
C GLY A 199 6.97 -3.82 -3.85
N MET A 200 6.47 -4.65 -2.94
CA MET A 200 5.13 -4.57 -2.36
C MET A 200 5.29 -4.08 -0.93
N ARG A 201 5.13 -2.78 -0.75
CA ARG A 201 5.29 -2.12 0.54
C ARG A 201 3.95 -2.00 1.23
N PRO A 202 3.72 -2.67 2.37
CA PRO A 202 2.49 -2.44 3.12
C PRO A 202 2.48 -1.05 3.74
N LEU A 203 1.32 -0.39 3.72
CA LEU A 203 1.15 0.97 4.23
C LEU A 203 1.27 1.09 5.76
N TYR A 204 1.27 -0.04 6.48
CA TYR A 204 1.29 -0.09 7.95
C TYR A 204 2.56 -0.69 8.53
N GLU A 205 3.64 -0.79 7.75
CA GLU A 205 4.91 -1.34 8.25
C GLU A 205 5.42 -0.62 9.50
N LEU A 206 5.05 0.65 9.68
CA LEU A 206 5.41 1.51 10.80
C LEU A 206 4.30 1.67 11.86
N ALA A 207 3.10 1.11 11.65
CA ALA A 207 2.01 1.23 12.61
C ALA A 207 2.38 0.51 13.92
N SER A 208 2.33 1.22 15.04
CA SER A 208 2.60 0.67 16.37
C SER A 208 1.52 -0.36 16.76
N GLY A 209 1.90 -1.41 17.50
CA GLY A 209 0.97 -2.45 17.96
C GLY A 209 1.56 -3.86 17.93
N THR A 210 1.18 -4.67 18.91
CA THR A 210 1.67 -6.04 19.15
C THR A 210 0.69 -7.11 18.65
N ASP A 211 -0.32 -6.76 17.85
CA ASP A 211 -1.28 -7.74 17.35
C ASP A 211 -0.58 -8.70 16.37
N PRO A 212 -0.45 -10.00 16.70
CA PRO A 212 0.18 -10.98 15.82
C PRO A 212 -0.52 -11.11 14.46
N VAL A 213 -1.81 -10.78 14.39
CA VAL A 213 -2.61 -10.81 13.14
C VAL A 213 -2.16 -9.67 12.19
N VAL A 214 -1.69 -8.56 12.74
CA VAL A 214 -1.20 -7.40 11.98
C VAL A 214 0.30 -7.52 11.69
N GLU A 215 1.00 -8.46 12.32
CA GLU A 215 2.46 -8.61 12.19
C GLU A 215 2.91 -8.98 10.77
N PHE A 216 2.15 -9.83 10.06
CA PHE A 216 2.41 -10.16 8.66
C PHE A 216 2.15 -8.99 7.70
N SER A 217 1.27 -8.07 8.10
CA SER A 217 1.00 -6.87 7.32
C SER A 217 2.08 -5.81 7.38
N LYS A 218 3.19 -6.10 8.06
CA LYS A 218 4.38 -5.24 8.14
C LYS A 218 5.53 -5.79 7.31
N VAL A 219 5.26 -6.82 6.50
CA VAL A 219 6.28 -7.46 5.69
C VAL A 219 6.28 -6.84 4.30
N PHE A 220 7.36 -6.13 4.00
CA PHE A 220 7.68 -5.68 2.65
C PHE A 220 8.11 -6.90 1.84
N VAL A 221 7.51 -7.09 0.67
CA VAL A 221 7.87 -8.20 -0.21
C VAL A 221 8.51 -7.66 -1.49
N ILE A 222 9.69 -8.15 -1.83
CA ILE A 222 10.32 -7.91 -3.14
C ILE A 222 10.20 -9.20 -3.94
N THR A 223 9.89 -9.10 -5.22
CA THR A 223 9.81 -10.27 -6.08
C THR A 223 10.13 -9.95 -7.51
N LYS A 224 10.60 -10.96 -8.21
CA LYS A 224 10.70 -10.99 -9.67
C LYS A 224 9.57 -11.82 -10.24
N TYR A 225 8.94 -11.32 -11.30
CA TYR A 225 7.92 -12.03 -12.06
C TYR A 225 8.52 -12.69 -13.30
N ARG A 226 7.89 -13.77 -13.78
CA ARG A 226 8.31 -14.55 -14.95
C ARG A 226 7.13 -15.08 -15.75
N GLU A 227 7.35 -15.36 -17.04
CA GLU A 227 6.49 -16.17 -17.92
C GLU A 227 5.09 -15.58 -18.20
N GLY A 228 4.94 -14.26 -18.27
CA GLY A 228 3.69 -13.56 -18.57
C GLY A 228 2.62 -13.79 -17.50
N LYS A 229 3.05 -14.22 -16.32
CA LYS A 229 2.22 -14.70 -15.23
C LYS A 229 2.31 -13.69 -14.10
N TYR A 230 1.21 -12.97 -13.90
CA TYR A 230 1.11 -11.84 -12.99
C TYR A 230 0.06 -12.18 -11.92
N GLY A 231 0.37 -11.96 -10.65
CA GLY A 231 -0.52 -12.24 -9.52
C GLY A 231 0.20 -12.85 -8.32
N GLY A 232 -0.56 -13.16 -7.27
CA GLY A 232 -0.03 -13.68 -6.01
C GLY A 232 0.50 -12.56 -5.11
N GLY A 233 -0.42 -11.77 -4.54
CA GLY A 233 -0.15 -11.08 -3.28
C GLY A 233 0.20 -12.07 -2.16
N PRO A 234 0.46 -11.64 -0.93
CA PRO A 234 0.82 -12.52 0.19
C PRO A 234 -0.34 -13.42 0.66
N ASP A 235 -1.52 -13.37 0.02
CA ASP A 235 -2.65 -14.24 0.37
C ASP A 235 -2.36 -15.67 -0.09
N PRO A 236 -2.39 -16.65 0.83
CA PRO A 236 -2.29 -18.06 0.45
C PRO A 236 -3.46 -18.56 -0.41
N ASN A 237 -4.56 -17.83 -0.52
CA ASN A 237 -5.77 -18.23 -1.28
C ASN A 237 -5.99 -17.42 -2.56
N GLU A 238 -5.24 -16.34 -2.80
CA GLU A 238 -5.22 -15.76 -4.13
C GLU A 238 -4.58 -16.79 -5.04
N LYS A 239 -5.29 -17.21 -6.10
CA LYS A 239 -4.75 -18.18 -7.04
C LYS A 239 -3.44 -17.59 -7.57
N GLU A 240 -2.31 -18.17 -7.20
CA GLU A 240 -1.01 -17.78 -7.74
C GLU A 240 -1.06 -18.00 -9.25
N THR A 241 -1.42 -16.93 -9.97
CA THR A 241 -1.39 -16.90 -11.43
C THR A 241 0.00 -16.56 -11.95
N GLY A 242 0.95 -16.31 -11.02
CA GLY A 242 2.30 -15.80 -11.19
C GLY A 242 3.39 -16.80 -10.81
N LYS A 243 4.41 -17.04 -11.66
CA LYS A 243 5.67 -17.64 -11.17
C LYS A 243 6.53 -16.52 -10.58
N ARG A 244 6.87 -16.66 -9.30
CA ARG A 244 7.68 -15.69 -8.55
C ARG A 244 9.06 -16.25 -8.24
N GLU A 245 10.09 -15.49 -8.58
CA GLU A 245 11.50 -15.78 -8.31
C GLU A 245 12.10 -14.68 -7.41
N ASP A 246 13.27 -14.95 -6.85
CA ASP A 246 14.10 -13.97 -6.13
C ASP A 246 13.32 -13.21 -5.03
N VAL A 247 12.49 -13.94 -4.28
CA VAL A 247 11.56 -13.35 -3.32
C VAL A 247 12.30 -12.98 -2.03
N CYS A 248 12.19 -11.71 -1.61
CA CYS A 248 12.66 -11.20 -0.33
C CYS A 248 11.48 -10.83 0.56
N TYR A 249 11.59 -11.13 1.85
CA TYR A 249 10.66 -10.67 2.87
C TYR A 249 11.44 -9.80 3.86
N LEU A 250 11.18 -8.50 3.86
CA LEU A 250 11.80 -7.54 4.78
C LEU A 250 10.76 -7.11 5.81
N LYS A 251 11.19 -6.89 7.05
CA LYS A 251 10.31 -6.41 8.12
C LYS A 251 10.98 -5.29 8.88
N VAL A 252 10.24 -4.22 9.13
CA VAL A 252 10.69 -3.15 9.99
C VAL A 252 10.69 -3.62 11.45
N ARG A 253 11.84 -3.52 12.10
CA ARG A 253 12.00 -3.64 13.55
C ARG A 253 11.68 -2.28 14.15
N THR A 254 10.70 -2.22 15.07
CA THR A 254 10.31 -0.99 15.76
C THR A 254 10.81 -0.92 17.21
N LYS A 255 11.54 -1.94 17.68
CA LYS A 255 12.18 -1.92 19.00
C LYS A 255 13.62 -1.42 18.88
N PRO A 256 14.09 -0.52 19.76
CA PRO A 256 15.47 -0.04 19.76
C PRO A 256 16.48 -1.20 19.73
N TYR A 257 17.47 -1.11 18.85
CA TYR A 257 18.61 -2.04 18.84
C TYR A 257 19.46 -1.80 20.09
N ILE A 258 19.48 -2.77 21.02
CA ILE A 258 20.39 -2.78 22.16
C ILE A 258 21.56 -3.71 21.80
N PRO A 259 22.78 -3.20 21.54
CA PRO A 259 23.92 -4.06 21.25
C PRO A 259 24.15 -5.04 22.41
N GLY A 260 24.01 -6.35 22.16
CA GLY A 260 24.24 -7.42 23.15
C GLY A 260 23.01 -7.91 23.93
N GLY A 261 21.79 -7.48 23.61
CA GLY A 261 20.55 -8.00 24.20
C GLY A 261 19.77 -8.90 23.24
N GLN A 262 19.23 -10.01 23.75
CA GLN A 262 18.34 -10.95 23.04
C GLN A 262 17.11 -10.25 22.44
#